data_AF-A0A914ZGG3-F1
#
_entry.id   AF-A0A914ZGG3-F1
#
_cell.length_a   1.000
_cell.length_b   1.000
_cell.length_c   1.000
_cell.angle_alpha   90.00
_cell.angle_beta   90.00
_cell.angle_gamma   90.00
#
_symmetry.space_group_name_H-M   'P 1'
#
loop_
_entity.id
_entity.type
_entity.pdbx_description
1 polymer ?
#
loop_
_entity_poly.entity_id
_entity_poly.type
_entity_poly.pdbx_seq_one_letter_code
_entity_poly.pdbx_strand_id
1 'polypeptide(L)'
;MFIEHMICSQELELFDLNDNKTLAFLETLVHISNSYGSVHKYLCLAICIIGSIANSVHLAVLTRPIMRQSAVNRLLSLVAVCDILTMISYTIFTLRFGFAVDLSDPPLGYALHWIVFLLIHVVCSIALHTITLYTSVATAYVRYKALKTVSSKWNRSEAAL
;
A
#
# COMPACT_ATOMS: atom_id res chain seq x y z
N MET A 1 -0.51 -5.41 -37.02
CA MET A 1 -1.44 -4.39 -37.52
C MET A 1 -2.41 -3.82 -36.47
N PHE A 2 -2.58 -4.41 -35.27
CA PHE A 2 -3.44 -3.83 -34.21
C PHE A 2 -2.70 -3.19 -33.02
N ILE A 3 -1.37 -3.36 -32.93
CA ILE A 3 -0.55 -2.76 -31.85
C ILE A 3 -0.02 -1.37 -32.23
N GLU A 4 -0.02 -1.01 -33.51
CA GLU A 4 0.49 0.30 -33.98
C GLU A 4 -0.42 1.50 -33.67
N HIS A 5 -1.69 1.29 -33.28
CA HIS A 5 -2.65 2.40 -33.17
C HIS A 5 -2.86 2.92 -31.75
N MET A 6 -2.07 2.49 -30.76
CA MET A 6 -2.26 2.90 -29.36
C MET A 6 -0.99 3.39 -28.65
N ILE A 7 0.01 3.81 -29.43
CA ILE A 7 1.21 4.47 -28.91
C ILE A 7 1.39 5.74 -29.75
N CYS A 8 1.20 6.89 -29.10
CA CYS A 8 1.41 8.20 -29.72
C CYS A 8 2.88 8.30 -30.11
N SER A 9 3.17 8.33 -31.42
CA SER A 9 4.50 8.26 -32.03
C SER A 9 5.39 9.49 -31.79
N GLN A 10 4.97 10.43 -30.94
CA GLN A 10 5.57 11.77 -30.91
C GLN A 10 5.96 12.30 -29.53
N GLU A 11 5.87 11.50 -28.45
CA GLU A 11 6.48 11.90 -27.17
C GLU A 11 7.35 10.78 -26.58
N LEU A 12 8.61 11.16 -26.32
CA LEU A 12 9.64 10.46 -25.54
C LEU A 12 10.51 9.44 -26.30
N GLU A 13 11.47 9.93 -27.09
CA GLU A 13 12.77 9.25 -27.28
C GLU A 13 13.56 9.27 -25.95
N LEU A 14 13.01 8.66 -24.88
CA LEU A 14 13.73 8.50 -23.61
C LEU A 14 14.86 7.47 -23.75
N PHE A 15 14.75 6.59 -24.74
CA PHE A 15 15.67 5.50 -25.01
C PHE A 15 15.98 5.44 -26.50
N ASP A 16 17.26 5.60 -26.86
CA ASP A 16 17.75 5.41 -28.22
C ASP A 16 17.74 3.92 -28.56
N LEU A 17 16.75 3.48 -29.33
CA LEU A 17 16.56 2.08 -29.75
C LEU A 17 17.57 1.64 -30.81
N ASN A 18 18.40 2.56 -31.33
CA ASN A 18 19.45 2.26 -32.28
C ASN A 18 20.77 1.88 -31.57
N ASP A 19 20.89 2.18 -30.27
CA ASP A 19 22.03 1.78 -29.45
C ASP A 19 21.85 0.36 -28.86
N ASN A 20 22.83 -0.50 -29.12
CA ASN A 20 22.80 -1.91 -28.72
C ASN A 20 22.85 -2.10 -27.19
N LYS A 21 23.31 -1.11 -26.41
CA LYS A 21 23.30 -1.16 -24.93
C LYS A 21 21.92 -0.83 -24.39
N THR A 22 21.24 0.16 -24.97
CA THR A 22 19.85 0.49 -24.63
C THR A 22 18.92 -0.68 -24.93
N LEU A 23 19.11 -1.35 -26.07
CA LEU A 23 18.33 -2.55 -26.42
C LEU A 23 18.53 -3.69 -25.41
N ALA A 24 19.79 -4.01 -25.08
CA ALA A 24 20.10 -5.05 -24.09
C ALA A 24 19.55 -4.73 -22.69
N PHE A 25 19.55 -3.45 -22.30
CA PHE A 25 18.95 -2.99 -21.05
C PHE A 25 17.43 -3.17 -21.04
N LEU A 26 16.75 -2.80 -22.12
CA LEU A 26 15.30 -2.98 -22.26
C LEU A 26 14.90 -4.46 -22.27
N GLU A 27 15.64 -5.31 -22.98
CA GLU A 27 15.40 -6.76 -22.94
C GLU A 27 15.56 -7.33 -21.54
N THR A 28 16.57 -6.89 -20.80
CA THR A 28 16.80 -7.29 -19.41
C THR A 28 15.64 -6.84 -18.52
N LEU A 29 15.15 -5.61 -18.68
CA LEU A 29 14.00 -5.08 -17.94
C LEU A 29 12.71 -5.86 -18.21
N VAL A 30 12.44 -6.18 -19.47
CA VAL A 30 11.28 -6.98 -19.86
C VAL A 30 11.38 -8.38 -19.29
N HIS A 31 12.57 -8.98 -19.32
CA HIS A 31 12.80 -10.31 -18.74
C HIS A 31 12.55 -10.33 -17.22
N ILE A 32 13.08 -9.33 -16.49
CA ILE A 32 12.83 -9.16 -15.05
C ILE A 32 11.35 -8.91 -14.79
N SER A 33 10.71 -8.03 -15.56
CA SER A 33 9.28 -7.69 -15.42
C SER A 33 8.38 -8.93 -15.57
N ASN A 34 8.61 -9.74 -16.60
CA ASN A 34 7.85 -10.97 -16.82
C ASN A 34 8.07 -12.00 -15.71
N SER A 35 9.32 -12.20 -15.29
CA SER A 35 9.66 -13.11 -14.19
C SER A 35 9.01 -12.67 -12.88
N TYR A 36 9.11 -11.38 -12.56
CA TYR A 36 8.50 -10.78 -11.38
C TYR A 36 6.98 -10.88 -11.43
N GLY A 37 6.34 -10.59 -12.57
CA GLY A 37 4.89 -10.63 -12.72
C GLY A 37 4.26 -11.98 -12.34
N SER A 38 4.93 -13.09 -12.67
CA SER A 38 4.46 -14.44 -12.32
C SER A 38 4.47 -14.70 -10.80
N VAL A 39 5.51 -14.23 -10.10
CA VAL A 39 5.68 -14.41 -8.64
C VAL A 39 4.91 -13.36 -7.84
N HIS A 40 4.80 -12.14 -8.36
CA HIS A 40 4.22 -10.98 -7.71
C HIS A 40 2.79 -11.24 -7.20
N LYS A 41 1.94 -11.86 -8.03
CA LYS A 41 0.55 -12.18 -7.65
C LYS A 41 0.45 -13.06 -6.40
N TYR A 42 1.34 -14.05 -6.25
CA TYR A 42 1.35 -14.93 -5.08
C TYR A 42 1.92 -14.22 -3.85
N LEU A 43 3.00 -13.45 -4.04
CA LEU A 43 3.64 -12.70 -2.97
C LEU A 43 2.70 -11.62 -2.39
N CYS A 44 2.04 -10.86 -3.25
CA CYS A 44 1.07 -9.84 -2.85
C CYS A 44 -0.10 -10.46 -2.08
N LEU A 45 -0.64 -11.59 -2.54
CA LEU A 45 -1.71 -12.28 -1.84
C LEU A 45 -1.27 -12.74 -0.44
N ALA A 46 -0.09 -13.36 -0.34
CA ALA A 46 0.47 -13.80 0.94
C ALA A 46 0.66 -12.63 1.93
N ILE A 47 1.23 -11.52 1.46
CA ILE A 47 1.43 -10.32 2.28
C ILE A 47 0.09 -9.74 2.72
N CYS A 48 -0.92 -9.67 1.85
CA CYS A 48 -2.25 -9.17 2.21
C CYS A 48 -2.93 -10.02 3.28
N ILE A 49 -2.80 -11.36 3.20
CA ILE A 49 -3.37 -12.29 4.19
C ILE A 49 -2.66 -12.11 5.54
N ILE A 50 -1.34 -12.16 5.55
CA ILE A 50 -0.54 -12.00 6.78
C ILE A 50 -0.79 -10.62 7.39
N GLY A 51 -0.80 -9.57 6.57
CA GLY A 51 -1.09 -8.20 6.97
C GLY A 51 -2.48 -8.03 7.57
N SER A 52 -3.50 -8.68 6.99
CA SER A 52 -4.86 -8.66 7.54
C SER A 52 -4.93 -9.30 8.92
N ILE A 53 -4.27 -10.44 9.11
CA ILE A 53 -4.20 -11.14 10.41
C ILE A 53 -3.46 -10.28 11.43
N ALA A 54 -2.28 -9.77 11.07
CA ALA A 54 -1.46 -8.95 11.97
C ALA A 54 -2.19 -7.67 12.42
N ASN A 55 -2.83 -6.96 11.49
CA ASN A 55 -3.60 -5.75 11.82
C ASN A 55 -4.86 -6.08 12.63
N SER A 56 -5.48 -7.24 12.42
CA SER A 56 -6.62 -7.70 13.25
C SER A 56 -6.18 -7.98 14.69
N VAL A 57 -5.03 -8.63 14.87
CA VAL A 57 -4.43 -8.83 16.20
C VAL A 57 -4.08 -7.48 16.85
N HIS A 58 -3.50 -6.55 16.07
CA HIS A 58 -3.22 -5.19 16.54
C HIS A 58 -4.50 -4.52 17.06
N LEU A 59 -5.58 -4.55 16.28
CA LEU A 59 -6.87 -4.01 16.70
C LEU A 59 -7.40 -4.71 17.95
N ALA A 60 -7.35 -6.04 18.02
CA ALA A 60 -7.86 -6.83 19.15
C ALA A 60 -7.12 -6.51 20.47
N VAL A 61 -5.79 -6.37 20.42
CA VAL A 61 -4.98 -6.01 21.58
C VAL A 61 -5.33 -4.60 22.08
N LEU A 62 -5.51 -3.66 21.15
CA LEU A 62 -5.78 -2.26 21.48
C LEU A 62 -7.24 -1.97 21.87
N THR A 63 -8.17 -2.86 21.50
CA THR A 63 -9.60 -2.75 21.86
C THR A 63 -9.86 -3.09 23.34
N ARG A 64 -8.86 -3.59 24.09
CA ARG A 64 -8.99 -3.84 25.53
C ARG A 64 -9.38 -2.55 26.28
N PRO A 65 -10.50 -2.55 27.02
CA PRO A 65 -11.19 -1.33 27.50
C PRO A 65 -10.35 -0.42 28.40
N ILE A 66 -9.36 -0.98 29.09
CA ILE A 66 -8.46 -0.26 30.01
C ILE A 66 -7.55 0.73 29.27
N MET A 67 -7.27 0.52 27.97
CA MET A 67 -6.37 1.39 27.18
C MET A 67 -7.09 2.43 26.31
N ARG A 68 -8.44 2.40 26.22
CA ARG A 68 -9.22 3.26 25.30
C ARG A 68 -9.23 4.74 25.67
N GLN A 69 -8.75 5.10 26.86
CA GLN A 69 -8.70 6.49 27.34
C GLN A 69 -7.49 7.27 26.79
N SER A 70 -6.45 6.60 26.29
CA SER A 70 -5.28 7.29 25.74
C SER A 70 -5.50 7.68 24.27
N ALA A 71 -5.28 8.96 23.95
CA ALA A 71 -5.34 9.47 22.57
C ALA A 71 -4.45 8.69 21.61
N VAL A 72 -3.28 8.22 22.08
CA VAL A 72 -2.35 7.41 21.29
C VAL A 72 -2.96 6.07 20.90
N ASN A 73 -3.68 5.42 21.82
CA ASN A 73 -4.29 4.12 21.58
C ASN A 73 -5.42 4.21 20.54
N ARG A 74 -6.20 5.29 20.58
CA ARG A 74 -7.25 5.55 19.58
C ARG A 74 -6.68 5.76 18.17
N LEU A 75 -5.56 6.48 18.05
CA LEU A 75 -4.88 6.68 16.77
C LEU A 75 -4.31 5.37 16.22
N LEU A 76 -3.70 4.53 17.06
CA LEU A 76 -3.20 3.21 16.66
C LEU A 76 -4.33 2.27 16.21
N SER A 77 -5.50 2.30 16.88
CA SER A 77 -6.67 1.55 16.41
C SER A 77 -7.17 2.04 15.05
N LEU A 78 -7.13 3.34 14.77
CA LEU A 78 -7.49 3.89 13.47
C LEU A 78 -6.55 3.39 12.37
N VAL A 79 -5.24 3.38 12.62
CA VAL A 79 -4.23 2.82 11.70
C VAL A 79 -4.55 1.35 11.38
N ALA A 80 -4.76 0.53 12.41
CA ALA A 80 -5.07 -0.89 12.21
C ALA A 80 -6.33 -1.10 11.35
N VAL A 81 -7.37 -0.27 11.53
CA VAL A 81 -8.59 -0.33 10.71
C VAL A 81 -8.32 0.10 9.27
N CYS A 82 -7.60 1.20 9.05
CA CYS A 82 -7.22 1.67 7.71
C CYS A 82 -6.40 0.61 6.96
N ASP A 83 -5.48 -0.05 7.64
CA ASP A 83 -4.64 -1.08 7.04
C ASP A 83 -5.45 -2.35 6.70
N ILE A 84 -6.36 -2.81 7.57
CA ILE A 84 -7.27 -3.93 7.27
C ILE A 84 -8.12 -3.62 6.03
N LEU A 85 -8.74 -2.43 5.97
CA LEU A 85 -9.55 -2.01 4.83
C LEU A 85 -8.74 -2.02 3.53
N THR A 86 -7.50 -1.55 3.59
CA THR A 86 -6.60 -1.53 2.44
C THR A 86 -6.23 -2.94 2.00
N MET A 87 -5.84 -3.83 2.93
CA MET A 87 -5.48 -5.22 2.63
C MET A 87 -6.65 -6.03 2.04
N ILE A 88 -7.88 -5.81 2.53
CA ILE A 88 -9.09 -6.43 1.96
C ILE A 88 -9.30 -5.97 0.52
N SER A 89 -9.22 -4.66 0.29
CA SER A 89 -9.38 -4.06 -1.04
C SER A 89 -8.35 -4.63 -2.03
N TYR A 90 -7.09 -4.75 -1.60
CA TYR A 90 -6.00 -5.36 -2.40
C TYR A 90 -6.21 -6.86 -2.68
N THR A 91 -6.76 -7.60 -1.71
CA THR A 91 -7.06 -9.03 -1.89
C THR A 91 -8.10 -9.21 -3.00
N ILE A 92 -9.18 -8.43 -2.99
CA ILE A 92 -10.24 -8.48 -4.03
C ILE A 92 -9.66 -8.15 -5.40
N PHE A 93 -8.85 -7.09 -5.48
CA PHE A 93 -8.15 -6.71 -6.70
C PHE A 93 -7.25 -7.85 -7.23
N THR A 94 -6.40 -8.42 -6.36
CA THR A 94 -5.44 -9.46 -6.75
C THR A 94 -6.13 -10.75 -7.20
N LEU A 95 -7.22 -11.15 -6.54
CA LEU A 95 -8.01 -12.32 -6.95
C LEU A 95 -8.65 -12.10 -8.33
N ARG A 96 -9.22 -10.92 -8.57
CA ARG A 96 -9.95 -10.65 -9.82
C ARG A 96 -9.05 -10.36 -11.02
N PHE A 97 -8.03 -9.54 -10.84
CA PHE A 97 -7.14 -9.06 -11.91
C PHE A 97 -5.84 -9.86 -12.01
N GLY A 98 -5.40 -10.52 -10.93
CA GLY A 98 -4.19 -11.33 -10.93
C GLY A 98 -4.42 -12.82 -11.24
N PHE A 99 -5.58 -13.38 -10.84
CA PHE A 99 -5.89 -14.81 -11.03
C PHE A 99 -7.04 -15.08 -12.00
N ALA A 100 -8.09 -14.24 -12.02
CA ALA A 100 -9.26 -14.44 -12.88
C ALA A 100 -9.17 -13.77 -14.26
N VAL A 101 -7.96 -13.40 -14.68
CA VAL A 101 -7.67 -13.01 -16.07
C VAL A 101 -7.03 -14.23 -16.70
N ASP A 102 -7.83 -15.00 -17.45
CA ASP A 102 -7.31 -16.11 -18.23
C ASP A 102 -6.29 -15.56 -19.24
N LEU A 103 -5.04 -16.01 -19.13
CA LEU A 103 -4.00 -15.71 -20.12
C LEU A 103 -4.34 -16.29 -21.51
N SER A 104 -5.28 -17.24 -21.56
CA SER A 104 -5.69 -17.95 -22.77
C SER A 104 -6.67 -17.15 -23.63
N ASP A 105 -7.49 -16.29 -23.04
CA ASP A 105 -8.46 -15.43 -23.72
C ASP A 105 -8.54 -14.07 -23.00
N PRO A 106 -7.69 -13.09 -23.37
CA PRO A 106 -7.78 -11.77 -22.79
C PRO A 106 -9.15 -11.18 -23.14
N PRO A 107 -9.96 -10.77 -22.14
CA PRO A 107 -11.25 -10.18 -22.42
C PRO A 107 -11.04 -8.90 -23.24
N LEU A 108 -11.75 -8.77 -24.37
CA LEU A 108 -11.74 -7.58 -25.24
C LEU A 108 -12.08 -6.26 -24.50
N GLY A 109 -12.53 -6.36 -23.25
CA GLY A 109 -12.63 -5.29 -22.28
C GLY A 109 -13.19 -5.82 -20.95
N TYR A 110 -12.89 -5.13 -19.85
CA TYR A 110 -13.55 -5.39 -18.57
C TYR A 110 -14.93 -4.74 -18.55
N ALA A 111 -15.93 -5.40 -17.95
CA ALA A 111 -17.23 -4.78 -17.74
C ALA A 111 -17.07 -3.47 -16.95
N LEU A 112 -17.88 -2.45 -17.28
CA LEU A 112 -17.77 -1.10 -16.72
C LEU A 112 -17.73 -1.08 -15.18
N HIS A 113 -18.50 -1.96 -14.53
CA HIS A 113 -18.49 -2.13 -13.07
C HIS A 113 -17.11 -2.50 -12.50
N TRP A 114 -16.33 -3.35 -13.19
CA TRP A 114 -14.99 -3.74 -12.76
C TRP A 114 -13.97 -2.62 -12.92
N ILE A 115 -14.11 -1.80 -13.97
CA ILE A 115 -13.26 -0.63 -14.20
C ILE A 115 -13.53 0.45 -13.15
N VAL A 116 -14.81 0.73 -12.88
CA VAL A 116 -15.21 1.67 -11.82
C VAL A 116 -14.76 1.17 -10.45
N PHE A 117 -14.90 -0.13 -10.17
CA PHE A 117 -14.35 -0.73 -8.95
C PHE A 117 -12.84 -0.54 -8.85
N LEU A 118 -12.09 -0.79 -9.93
CA LEU A 118 -10.63 -0.59 -9.95
C LEU A 118 -10.26 0.86 -9.66
N LEU A 119 -10.95 1.83 -10.27
CA LEU A 119 -10.73 3.25 -10.01
C LEU A 119 -10.98 3.61 -8.54
N ILE A 120 -12.12 3.17 -7.99
CA ILE A 120 -12.46 3.39 -6.58
C ILE A 120 -11.43 2.72 -5.67
N HIS A 121 -11.04 1.47 -5.97
CA HIS A 121 -10.03 0.72 -5.23
C HIS A 121 -8.71 1.49 -5.15
N VAL A 122 -8.19 1.98 -6.28
CA VAL A 122 -6.91 2.72 -6.33
C VAL A 122 -7.00 4.03 -5.56
N VAL A 123 -8.06 4.81 -5.74
CA VAL A 123 -8.22 6.09 -5.03
C VAL A 123 -8.37 5.85 -3.52
N CYS A 124 -9.21 4.90 -3.13
CA CYS A 124 -9.44 4.57 -1.72
C CYS A 124 -8.19 3.99 -1.05
N SER A 125 -7.44 3.11 -1.72
CA SER A 125 -6.23 2.51 -1.14
C SER A 125 -5.13 3.55 -0.92
N ILE A 126 -4.93 4.47 -1.88
CA ILE A 126 -4.00 5.59 -1.73
C ILE A 126 -4.43 6.51 -0.59
N ALA A 127 -5.72 6.86 -0.53
CA ALA A 127 -6.26 7.70 0.54
C ALA A 127 -6.07 7.06 1.92
N LEU A 128 -6.41 5.77 2.07
CA LEU A 128 -6.25 5.02 3.33
C LEU A 128 -4.79 4.90 3.75
N HIS A 129 -3.87 4.57 2.82
CA HIS A 129 -2.45 4.55 3.10
C HIS A 129 -1.93 5.92 3.56
N THR A 130 -2.38 6.99 2.91
CA THR A 130 -2.01 8.36 3.27
C THR A 130 -2.51 8.70 4.68
N ILE A 131 -3.75 8.32 5.02
CA ILE A 131 -4.31 8.49 6.37
C ILE A 131 -3.49 7.73 7.41
N THR A 132 -3.09 6.48 7.12
CA THR A 132 -2.19 5.70 7.99
C THR A 132 -0.87 6.44 8.22
N LEU A 133 -0.26 7.00 7.18
CA LEU A 133 0.99 7.75 7.28
C LEU A 133 0.84 9.00 8.17
N TYR A 134 -0.20 9.81 7.94
CA TYR A 134 -0.46 11.00 8.78
C TYR A 134 -0.76 10.63 10.23
N THR A 135 -1.53 9.57 10.44
CA THR A 135 -1.87 9.09 11.79
C THR A 135 -0.63 8.57 12.51
N SER A 136 0.28 7.89 11.80
CA SER A 136 1.57 7.46 12.34
C SER A 136 2.41 8.64 12.80
N VAL A 137 2.52 9.70 11.99
CA VAL A 137 3.20 10.95 12.38
C VAL A 137 2.55 11.59 13.61
N ALA A 138 1.21 11.64 13.65
CA ALA A 138 0.48 12.16 14.81
C ALA A 138 0.77 11.35 16.08
N THR A 139 0.82 10.02 16.01
CA THR A 139 1.16 9.17 17.16
C THR A 139 2.58 9.42 17.66
N ALA A 140 3.55 9.60 16.75
CA ALA A 140 4.93 9.92 17.08
C ALA A 140 5.03 11.29 17.78
N TYR A 141 4.30 12.29 17.28
CA TYR A 141 4.24 13.62 17.88
C TYR A 141 3.66 13.60 19.29
N VAL A 142 2.54 12.91 19.50
CA VAL A 142 1.91 12.80 20.82
C VAL A 142 2.85 12.12 21.81
N ARG A 143 3.56 11.06 21.39
CA ARG A 143 4.58 10.39 22.22
C ARG A 143 5.73 11.32 22.58
N TYR A 144 6.24 12.10 21.62
CA TYR A 144 7.28 13.10 21.87
C TYR A 144 6.85 14.13 22.92
N LYS A 145 5.63 14.67 22.81
CA LYS A 145 5.09 15.65 23.77
C LYS A 145 4.89 15.05 25.16
N ALA A 146 4.42 13.80 25.24
CA ALA A 146 4.29 13.08 26.49
C ALA A 146 5.66 12.92 27.19
N LEU A 147 6.68 12.45 26.45
CA LEU A 147 8.05 12.29 26.97
C LEU A 147 8.66 13.62 27.45
N LYS A 148 8.50 14.70 26.67
CA LYS A 148 9.01 16.04 27.06
C LYS A 148 8.34 16.56 28.35
N THR A 149 7.05 16.29 28.53
CA THR A 149 6.33 16.68 29.74
C THR A 149 6.82 15.91 30.96
N VAL A 150 7.07 14.61 30.81
CA VAL A 150 7.63 13.76 31.88
C VAL A 150 9.05 14.20 32.25
N SER A 151 9.93 14.39 31.27
CA SER A 151 11.30 14.88 31.49
C SER A 151 11.32 16.27 32.15
N SER A 152 10.43 17.18 31.75
CA SER A 152 10.31 18.51 32.37
C SER A 152 9.86 18.44 33.85
N LYS A 153 9.04 17.45 34.23
CA LYS A 153 8.67 17.24 35.65
C LYS A 153 9.86 16.71 36.45
N TRP A 154 10.59 15.75 35.91
CA TRP A 154 11.78 15.18 36.56
C TRP A 154 12.88 16.23 36.80
N ASN A 155 13.15 17.06 35.79
CA ASN A 155 14.18 18.11 35.90
C ASN A 155 13.83 19.19 36.95
N ARG A 156 12.55 19.33 37.32
CA ARG A 156 12.12 20.22 38.42
C ARG A 156 12.23 19.55 39.79
N SER A 157 12.08 18.23 39.89
CA SER A 157 12.22 17.52 41.17
C SER A 157 13.68 17.41 41.61
N GLU A 158 14.64 17.31 40.67
CA GLU A 158 16.08 17.35 41.01
C GLU A 158 16.57 18.75 41.41
N ALA A 159 15.95 19.82 40.90
CA ALA A 159 16.35 21.19 41.24
C ALA A 159 15.75 21.71 42.56
N ALA A 160 14.91 20.91 43.24
CA ALA A 160 14.24 21.26 44.49
C ALA A 160 14.83 20.55 45.73
N LEU A 161 15.92 19.81 45.57
CA LEU A 161 16.76 19.23 46.63
C LEU A 161 18.09 19.99 46.68
#